data_AF-A0A9N9KXK2-F1
#
_entry.id   AF-A0A9N9KXK2-F1
#
_cell.length_a   1.000
_cell.length_b   1.000
_cell.length_c   1.000
_cell.angle_alpha   90.00
_cell.angle_beta   90.00
_cell.angle_gamma   90.00
#
_symmetry.space_group_name_H-M   'P 1'
#
loop_
_entity.id
_entity.type
_entity.pdbx_description
1 polymer ?
#
loop_
_entity_poly.entity_id
_entity_poly.type
_entity_poly.pdbx_seq_one_letter_code
_entity_poly.pdbx_strand_id
1 'polypeptide(L)'
;MTSTRREISTKALYTDTLQSTLGNDVVNLYVGQTRTQFTVHKDLICNVPWFKKAFLGGFKEQNGTMDMPEDSPEVVSLFVDWLYRGIVMRLNTLSHIKSLYGFYIFADKIREVELMDQIIDAIQDLHDTHHLLPPPRVFSHVFHHTDRTSKLRKWVLGLYIFGLKGLNQYRTAAIEKFRHAAIKDQSLFTDIFDMISKGDVQWRGGPYGRCTFHGHSPKERCYLLEKAPAISSYYRDV
;
A
#
# COMPACT_ATOMS: atom_id res chain seq x y z
N MET A 1 -9.15 -59.02 -25.69
CA MET A 1 -8.40 -57.81 -25.33
C MET A 1 -9.41 -56.68 -25.11
N THR A 2 -9.82 -56.48 -23.87
CA THR A 2 -10.89 -55.55 -23.47
C THR A 2 -10.31 -54.18 -23.15
N SER A 3 -10.78 -53.17 -23.87
CA SER A 3 -10.43 -51.75 -23.73
C SER A 3 -11.02 -51.18 -22.43
N THR A 4 -10.17 -50.87 -21.46
CA THR A 4 -10.57 -50.15 -20.23
C THR A 4 -10.54 -48.65 -20.49
N ARG A 5 -11.71 -48.07 -20.79
CA ARG A 5 -11.93 -46.62 -20.82
C ARG A 5 -11.78 -46.11 -19.38
N ARG A 6 -10.72 -45.34 -19.10
CA ARG A 6 -10.58 -44.63 -17.82
C ARG A 6 -11.68 -43.57 -17.74
N GLU A 7 -12.65 -43.78 -16.87
CA GLU A 7 -13.59 -42.75 -16.44
C GLU A 7 -12.80 -41.65 -15.71
N ILE A 8 -12.69 -40.50 -16.36
CA ILE A 8 -12.19 -39.28 -15.70
C ILE A 8 -13.35 -38.79 -14.83
N SER A 9 -13.19 -38.93 -13.51
CA SER A 9 -14.11 -38.41 -12.50
C SER A 9 -14.38 -36.92 -12.76
N THR A 10 -15.62 -36.60 -13.09
CA THR A 10 -16.17 -35.27 -13.40
C THR A 10 -16.18 -34.29 -12.21
N LYS A 11 -15.46 -34.59 -11.11
CA LYS A 11 -15.42 -33.77 -9.89
C LYS A 11 -14.39 -32.62 -9.91
N ALA A 12 -13.58 -32.48 -10.96
CA ALA A 12 -12.42 -31.58 -10.94
C ALA A 12 -12.51 -30.35 -11.86
N LEU A 13 -13.72 -29.82 -12.11
CA LEU A 13 -13.91 -28.52 -12.76
C LEU A 13 -15.09 -27.79 -12.11
N TYR A 14 -14.98 -27.48 -10.81
CA TYR A 14 -15.89 -26.52 -10.19
C TYR A 14 -15.40 -25.14 -10.62
N THR A 15 -16.10 -24.51 -11.56
CA THR A 15 -15.90 -23.10 -11.88
C THR A 15 -16.26 -22.30 -10.63
N ASP A 16 -15.27 -21.77 -9.93
CA ASP A 16 -15.49 -20.90 -8.79
C ASP A 16 -16.17 -19.63 -9.31
N THR A 17 -17.46 -19.52 -9.07
CA THR A 17 -18.25 -18.36 -9.45
C THR A 17 -17.90 -17.20 -8.52
N LEU A 18 -18.05 -15.94 -8.96
CA LEU A 18 -17.90 -14.79 -8.06
C LEU A 18 -18.78 -14.92 -6.80
N GLN A 19 -19.95 -15.55 -6.93
CA GLN A 19 -20.84 -15.81 -5.81
C GLN A 19 -20.25 -16.81 -4.80
N SER A 20 -19.53 -17.84 -5.25
CA SER A 20 -18.86 -18.78 -4.34
C SER A 20 -17.61 -18.18 -3.69
N THR A 21 -16.99 -17.17 -4.30
CA THR A 21 -15.82 -16.47 -3.72
C THR A 21 -16.19 -15.30 -2.79
N LEU A 22 -17.20 -14.49 -3.14
CA LEU A 22 -17.58 -13.29 -2.39
C LEU A 22 -18.68 -13.51 -1.35
N GLY A 23 -19.41 -14.62 -1.46
CA GLY A 23 -20.61 -14.87 -0.68
C GLY A 23 -21.76 -13.93 -1.07
N ASN A 24 -22.87 -14.00 -0.32
CA ASN A 24 -24.03 -13.12 -0.49
C ASN A 24 -24.13 -12.05 0.61
N ASP A 25 -23.40 -12.22 1.72
CA ASP A 25 -23.45 -11.33 2.86
C ASP A 25 -22.67 -10.05 2.58
N VAL A 26 -23.23 -8.92 3.01
CA VAL A 26 -22.58 -7.60 2.92
C VAL A 26 -22.51 -6.93 4.29
N VAL A 27 -21.53 -6.05 4.44
CA VAL A 27 -21.38 -5.17 5.61
C VAL A 27 -21.33 -3.71 5.17
N ASN A 28 -21.69 -2.81 6.08
CA ASN A 28 -21.70 -1.36 5.83
C ASN A 28 -20.63 -0.65 6.66
N LEU A 29 -19.75 0.10 6.00
CA LEU A 29 -18.80 1.00 6.63
C LEU A 29 -19.37 2.43 6.58
N TYR A 30 -19.44 3.12 7.71
CA TYR A 30 -19.86 4.51 7.81
C TYR A 30 -18.65 5.40 8.12
N VAL A 31 -18.18 6.13 7.11
CA VAL A 31 -16.86 6.77 7.12
C VAL A 31 -16.98 8.29 7.20
N GLY A 32 -16.13 8.89 8.02
CA GLY A 32 -16.00 10.33 8.17
C GLY A 32 -17.19 10.98 8.87
N GLN A 33 -17.10 12.30 9.09
CA GLN A 33 -18.11 13.08 9.81
C GLN A 33 -19.47 13.08 9.11
N THR A 34 -19.49 12.99 7.78
CA THR A 34 -20.72 12.92 6.97
C THR A 34 -21.32 11.51 6.90
N ARG A 35 -20.70 10.51 7.55
CA ARG A 35 -21.13 9.10 7.54
C ARG A 35 -21.34 8.55 6.12
N THR A 36 -20.38 8.77 5.25
CA THR A 36 -20.43 8.21 3.89
C THR A 36 -20.48 6.69 3.97
N GLN A 37 -21.51 6.07 3.39
CA GLN A 37 -21.73 4.63 3.47
C GLN A 37 -21.02 3.90 2.33
N PHE A 38 -20.26 2.85 2.68
CA PHE A 38 -19.71 1.88 1.74
C PHE A 38 -20.27 0.50 2.06
N THR A 39 -20.88 -0.17 1.08
CA THR A 39 -21.37 -1.54 1.23
C THR A 39 -20.41 -2.51 0.54
N VAL A 40 -19.88 -3.48 1.27
CA VAL A 40 -18.80 -4.38 0.83
C VAL A 40 -19.17 -5.82 1.15
N HIS A 41 -18.78 -6.77 0.29
CA HIS A 41 -18.97 -8.20 0.57
C HIS A 41 -18.22 -8.61 1.83
N LYS A 42 -18.91 -9.29 2.74
CA LYS A 42 -18.42 -9.64 4.07
C LYS A 42 -17.22 -10.58 3.97
N ASP A 43 -17.30 -11.59 3.13
CA ASP A 43 -16.22 -12.57 2.96
C ASP A 43 -14.97 -11.91 2.35
N LEU A 44 -15.17 -10.96 1.43
CA LEU A 44 -14.07 -10.20 0.82
C LEU A 44 -13.33 -9.34 1.85
N ILE A 45 -14.04 -8.48 2.60
CA ILE A 45 -13.40 -7.59 3.56
C ILE A 45 -12.80 -8.36 4.75
N CYS A 46 -13.37 -9.51 5.10
CA CYS A 46 -12.84 -10.40 6.14
C CYS A 46 -11.59 -11.19 5.70
N ASN A 47 -11.12 -11.05 4.45
CA ASN A 47 -9.77 -11.48 4.08
C ASN A 47 -8.70 -10.61 4.75
N VAL A 48 -9.04 -9.36 5.10
CA VAL A 48 -8.18 -8.47 5.88
C VAL A 48 -8.32 -8.78 7.38
N PRO A 49 -7.25 -9.19 8.10
CA PRO A 49 -7.35 -9.66 9.48
C PRO A 49 -8.00 -8.67 10.46
N TRP A 50 -7.77 -7.37 10.27
CA TRP A 50 -8.35 -6.32 11.10
C TRP A 50 -9.89 -6.32 11.03
N PHE A 51 -10.44 -6.37 9.81
CA PHE A 51 -11.88 -6.42 9.59
C PHE A 51 -12.47 -7.80 9.93
N LYS A 52 -11.73 -8.88 9.68
CA LYS A 52 -12.12 -10.23 10.12
C LYS A 52 -12.38 -10.26 11.62
N LYS A 53 -11.45 -9.70 12.40
CA LYS A 53 -11.57 -9.61 13.86
C LYS A 53 -12.78 -8.77 14.26
N ALA A 54 -13.04 -7.65 13.60
CA ALA A 54 -14.20 -6.82 13.90
C ALA A 54 -15.54 -7.52 13.60
N PHE A 55 -15.72 -8.07 12.40
CA PHE A 55 -16.99 -8.64 11.95
C PHE A 55 -17.26 -10.07 12.46
N LEU A 56 -16.22 -10.83 12.82
CA LEU A 56 -16.34 -12.23 13.25
C LEU A 56 -15.85 -12.47 14.69
N GLY A 57 -15.26 -11.47 15.36
CA GLY A 57 -14.64 -11.64 16.68
C GLY A 57 -15.53 -11.33 17.88
N GLY A 58 -16.85 -11.17 17.70
CA GLY A 58 -17.78 -10.91 18.80
C GLY A 58 -17.89 -9.45 19.25
N PHE A 59 -17.38 -8.50 18.46
CA PHE A 59 -17.53 -7.07 18.73
C PHE A 59 -18.87 -6.53 18.23
N LYS A 60 -19.21 -5.27 18.53
CA LYS A 60 -20.47 -4.64 18.10
C LYS A 60 -20.65 -4.68 16.57
N GLU A 61 -19.55 -4.70 15.84
CA GLU A 61 -19.50 -4.73 14.38
C GLU A 61 -20.01 -6.05 13.78
N GLN A 62 -20.14 -7.12 14.57
CA GLN A 62 -20.72 -8.39 14.12
C GLN A 62 -22.14 -8.23 13.55
N ASN A 63 -22.85 -7.17 13.93
CA ASN A 63 -24.15 -6.78 13.40
C ASN A 63 -24.11 -6.29 11.93
N GLY A 64 -22.93 -6.28 11.29
CA GLY A 64 -22.76 -5.96 9.88
C GLY A 64 -22.54 -4.47 9.60
N THR A 65 -22.26 -3.67 10.63
CA THR A 65 -21.99 -2.24 10.50
C THR A 65 -20.74 -1.84 11.25
N MET A 66 -19.96 -0.91 10.71
CA MET A 66 -18.76 -0.36 11.34
C MET A 66 -18.70 1.15 11.16
N ASP A 67 -18.48 1.87 12.25
CA ASP A 67 -18.29 3.33 12.22
C ASP A 67 -16.80 3.68 12.20
N MET A 68 -16.42 4.57 11.29
CA MET A 68 -15.04 5.01 11.05
C MET A 68 -14.99 6.55 10.93
N PRO A 69 -15.38 7.31 11.97
CA PRO A 69 -15.60 8.75 11.87
C PRO A 69 -14.31 9.57 11.69
N GLU A 70 -13.15 9.05 12.07
CA GLU A 70 -11.84 9.69 11.91
C GLU A 70 -11.20 9.42 10.54
N ASP A 71 -11.72 8.46 9.77
CA ASP A 71 -11.17 8.08 8.47
C ASP A 71 -11.76 8.92 7.33
N SER A 72 -10.99 9.07 6.26
CA SER A 72 -11.41 9.81 5.06
C SER A 72 -12.24 8.91 4.13
N PRO A 73 -13.43 9.35 3.68
CA PRO A 73 -14.19 8.63 2.66
C PRO A 73 -13.40 8.42 1.36
N GLU A 74 -12.54 9.36 0.98
CA GLU A 74 -11.68 9.23 -0.19
C GLU A 74 -10.69 8.07 -0.03
N VAL A 75 -10.09 7.94 1.15
CA VAL A 75 -9.12 6.87 1.44
C VAL A 75 -9.81 5.51 1.52
N VAL A 76 -10.98 5.43 2.17
CA VAL A 76 -11.75 4.18 2.23
C VAL A 76 -12.29 3.78 0.85
N SER A 77 -12.60 4.74 -0.03
CA SER A 77 -12.94 4.45 -1.42
C SER A 77 -11.79 3.75 -2.16
N LEU A 78 -10.54 4.22 -1.99
CA LEU A 78 -9.35 3.56 -2.55
C LEU A 78 -9.13 2.17 -1.95
N PHE A 79 -9.39 1.99 -0.66
CA PHE A 79 -9.33 0.68 -0.01
C PHE A 79 -10.36 -0.29 -0.58
N VAL A 80 -11.60 0.14 -0.76
CA VAL A 80 -12.65 -0.69 -1.37
C VAL A 80 -12.29 -1.05 -2.81
N ASP A 81 -11.80 -0.10 -3.61
CA ASP A 81 -11.32 -0.39 -4.97
C ASP A 81 -10.19 -1.45 -4.97
N TRP A 82 -9.23 -1.31 -4.05
CA TRP A 82 -8.17 -2.32 -3.88
C TRP A 82 -8.72 -3.68 -3.43
N LEU A 83 -9.68 -3.74 -2.50
CA LEU A 83 -10.27 -5.00 -2.05
C LEU A 83 -10.83 -5.81 -3.22
N TYR A 84 -11.52 -5.15 -4.16
CA TYR A 84 -12.12 -5.84 -5.30
C TYR A 84 -11.13 -6.15 -6.42
N ARG A 85 -10.10 -5.31 -6.61
CA ARG A 85 -9.13 -5.48 -7.72
C ARG A 85 -7.89 -6.25 -7.35
N GLY A 86 -7.55 -6.29 -6.06
CA GLY A 86 -6.27 -6.74 -5.52
C GLY A 86 -5.07 -5.87 -5.95
N ILE A 87 -5.27 -4.75 -6.65
CA ILE A 87 -4.19 -3.86 -7.13
C ILE A 87 -4.44 -2.40 -6.74
N VAL A 88 -3.38 -1.69 -6.35
CA VAL A 88 -3.41 -0.23 -6.20
C VAL A 88 -3.29 0.42 -7.56
N MET A 89 -4.32 1.16 -7.98
CA MET A 89 -4.28 1.88 -9.25
C MET A 89 -3.22 2.98 -9.24
N ARG A 90 -2.43 3.06 -10.30
CA ARG A 90 -1.39 4.08 -10.48
C ARG A 90 -1.93 5.23 -11.32
N LEU A 91 -2.73 6.11 -10.70
CA LEU A 91 -3.16 7.34 -11.39
C LEU A 91 -2.03 8.38 -11.36
N ASN A 92 -1.80 9.04 -12.47
CA ASN A 92 -0.64 9.89 -12.74
C ASN A 92 -0.87 11.38 -12.41
N THR A 93 -1.85 11.72 -11.56
CA THR A 93 -2.18 13.11 -11.23
C THR A 93 -1.55 13.56 -9.90
N LEU A 94 -1.17 14.84 -9.81
CA LEU A 94 -0.63 15.44 -8.59
C LEU A 94 -1.63 15.43 -7.41
N SER A 95 -2.94 15.40 -7.69
CA SER A 95 -3.95 15.26 -6.65
C SER A 95 -3.86 13.88 -5.97
N HIS A 96 -3.58 12.84 -6.75
CA HIS A 96 -3.55 11.46 -6.28
C HIS A 96 -2.42 11.16 -5.30
N ILE A 97 -1.28 11.86 -5.40
CA ILE A 97 -0.14 11.64 -4.50
C ILE A 97 -0.52 11.84 -3.03
N LYS A 98 -1.37 12.84 -2.74
CA LYS A 98 -1.82 13.13 -1.38
C LYS A 98 -2.68 11.99 -0.85
N SER A 99 -3.60 11.49 -1.68
CA SER A 99 -4.48 10.39 -1.36
C SER A 99 -3.69 9.11 -1.10
N LEU A 100 -2.60 8.86 -1.83
CA LEU A 100 -1.70 7.71 -1.60
C LEU A 100 -0.98 7.79 -0.23
N TYR A 101 -0.54 8.97 0.21
CA TYR A 101 0.03 9.12 1.56
C TYR A 101 -1.00 8.79 2.65
N GLY A 102 -2.22 9.33 2.53
CA GLY A 102 -3.32 9.00 3.44
C GLY A 102 -3.70 7.52 3.39
N PHE A 103 -3.67 6.93 2.19
CA PHE A 103 -3.98 5.52 1.98
C PHE A 103 -2.94 4.60 2.61
N TYR A 104 -1.64 4.94 2.53
CA TYR A 104 -0.60 4.19 3.22
C TYR A 104 -0.80 4.22 4.75
N ILE A 105 -1.11 5.40 5.30
CA ILE A 105 -1.38 5.56 6.75
C ILE A 105 -2.58 4.70 7.16
N PHE A 106 -3.63 4.67 6.35
CA PHE A 106 -4.77 3.79 6.57
C PHE A 106 -4.38 2.31 6.50
N ALA A 107 -3.60 1.90 5.51
CA ALA A 107 -3.11 0.53 5.38
C ALA A 107 -2.25 0.10 6.60
N ASP A 108 -1.42 1.00 7.12
CA ASP A 108 -0.65 0.80 8.36
C ASP A 108 -1.57 0.67 9.58
N LYS A 109 -2.63 1.49 9.67
CA LYS A 109 -3.65 1.40 10.75
C LYS A 109 -4.32 0.02 10.77
N ILE A 110 -4.71 -0.51 9.62
CA ILE A 110 -5.35 -1.83 9.50
C ILE A 110 -4.35 -2.99 9.43
N ARG A 111 -3.04 -2.70 9.45
CA ARG A 111 -1.94 -3.67 9.40
C ARG A 111 -1.91 -4.55 8.15
N GLU A 112 -2.25 -3.97 7.00
CA GLU A 112 -2.30 -4.70 5.73
C GLU A 112 -1.00 -4.51 4.92
N VAL A 113 -0.05 -5.44 5.09
CA VAL A 113 1.34 -5.32 4.61
C VAL A 113 1.43 -5.31 3.09
N GLU A 114 0.74 -6.22 2.41
CA GLU A 114 0.79 -6.27 0.93
C GLU A 114 0.26 -4.96 0.34
N LEU A 115 -0.84 -4.43 0.89
CA LEU A 115 -1.39 -3.14 0.48
C LEU A 115 -0.38 -2.01 0.69
N MET A 116 0.30 -1.96 1.85
CA MET A 116 1.35 -0.97 2.11
C MET A 116 2.47 -1.03 1.05
N ASP A 117 2.88 -2.24 0.66
CA ASP A 117 3.93 -2.45 -0.36
C ASP A 117 3.49 -1.95 -1.73
N GLN A 118 2.25 -2.25 -2.13
CA GLN A 118 1.69 -1.74 -3.38
C GLN A 118 1.57 -0.21 -3.39
N ILE A 119 1.14 0.40 -2.27
CA ILE A 119 0.97 1.85 -2.16
C ILE A 119 2.32 2.56 -2.22
N ILE A 120 3.33 2.11 -1.46
CA ILE A 120 4.64 2.79 -1.45
C ILE A 120 5.34 2.69 -2.80
N ASP A 121 5.10 1.62 -3.55
CA ASP A 121 5.55 1.54 -4.94
C ASP A 121 4.85 2.58 -5.82
N ALA A 122 3.51 2.70 -5.73
CA ALA A 122 2.78 3.72 -6.47
C ALA A 122 3.25 5.15 -6.12
N ILE A 123 3.57 5.42 -4.85
CA ILE A 123 4.14 6.70 -4.40
C ILE A 123 5.53 6.93 -5.03
N GLN A 124 6.41 5.93 -4.98
CA GLN A 124 7.75 5.99 -5.57
C GLN A 124 7.69 6.31 -7.06
N ASP A 125 6.86 5.58 -7.81
CA ASP A 125 6.68 5.76 -9.24
C ASP A 125 6.19 7.16 -9.60
N LEU A 126 5.26 7.73 -8.82
CA LEU A 126 4.73 9.06 -9.07
C LEU A 126 5.77 10.17 -8.75
N HIS A 127 6.57 9.98 -7.70
CA HIS A 127 7.67 10.91 -7.38
C HIS A 127 8.80 10.87 -8.41
N ASP A 128 9.13 9.70 -8.94
CA ASP A 128 10.10 9.53 -10.02
C ASP A 128 9.60 10.20 -11.31
N THR A 129 8.36 9.88 -11.72
CA THR A 129 7.73 10.41 -12.95
C THR A 129 7.67 11.93 -12.99
N HIS A 130 7.38 12.58 -11.86
CA HIS A 130 7.17 14.03 -11.80
C HIS A 130 8.35 14.81 -11.19
N HIS A 131 9.44 14.11 -10.82
CA HIS A 131 10.62 14.70 -10.16
C HIS A 131 10.27 15.58 -8.95
N LEU A 132 9.33 15.12 -8.11
CA LEU A 132 8.80 15.90 -6.99
C LEU A 132 9.51 15.55 -5.68
N LEU A 133 9.67 16.55 -4.81
CA LEU A 133 9.89 16.30 -3.38
C LEU A 133 8.57 16.44 -2.62
N PRO A 134 8.30 15.59 -1.61
CA PRO A 134 7.12 15.74 -0.77
C PRO A 134 7.17 17.10 -0.08
N PRO A 135 6.11 17.94 -0.10
CA PRO A 135 6.12 19.21 0.61
C PRO A 135 6.31 19.02 2.12
N PRO A 136 6.84 20.01 2.88
CA PRO A 136 7.09 19.86 4.33
C PRO A 136 5.86 19.44 5.15
N ARG A 137 4.66 19.84 4.73
CA ARG A 137 3.41 19.40 5.37
C ARG A 137 3.18 17.88 5.25
N VAL A 138 3.59 17.27 4.13
CA VAL A 138 3.50 15.82 3.91
C VAL A 138 4.53 15.12 4.78
N PHE A 139 5.76 15.63 4.84
CA PHE A 139 6.78 15.15 5.77
C PHE A 139 6.24 15.14 7.20
N SER A 140 5.76 16.27 7.70
CA SER A 140 5.17 16.34 9.04
C SER A 140 4.01 15.36 9.18
N HIS A 141 3.06 15.32 8.24
CA HIS A 141 1.90 14.43 8.32
C HIS A 141 2.32 12.95 8.45
N VAL A 142 3.23 12.47 7.61
CA VAL A 142 3.76 11.10 7.68
C VAL A 142 4.40 10.82 9.04
N PHE A 143 5.22 11.74 9.55
CA PHE A 143 5.92 11.60 10.84
C PHE A 143 5.03 11.77 12.08
N HIS A 144 3.79 12.23 11.93
CA HIS A 144 2.82 12.27 13.04
C HIS A 144 1.91 11.04 13.06
N HIS A 145 1.72 10.35 11.92
CA HIS A 145 0.67 9.33 11.77
C HIS A 145 1.17 7.91 11.49
N THR A 146 2.48 7.67 11.49
CA THR A 146 3.05 6.32 11.30
C THR A 146 3.96 5.94 12.48
N ASP A 147 4.52 4.73 12.56
CA ASP A 147 5.55 4.41 13.58
C ASP A 147 6.97 4.77 13.09
N ARG A 148 7.95 4.89 14.00
CA ARG A 148 9.38 5.11 13.66
C ARG A 148 9.95 4.07 12.71
N THR A 149 9.45 2.83 12.74
CA THR A 149 9.87 1.74 11.85
C THR A 149 9.19 1.78 10.48
N SER A 150 8.29 2.74 10.24
CA SER A 150 7.55 2.89 8.99
C SER A 150 8.48 3.06 7.79
N LYS A 151 8.24 2.24 6.77
CA LYS A 151 9.00 2.30 5.53
C LYS A 151 8.71 3.55 4.72
N LEU A 152 7.48 4.07 4.81
CA LEU A 152 7.13 5.37 4.24
C LEU A 152 7.92 6.51 4.89
N ARG A 153 8.07 6.52 6.23
CA ARG A 153 8.96 7.50 6.90
C ARG A 153 10.38 7.38 6.39
N LYS A 154 10.91 6.17 6.34
CA LYS A 154 12.28 5.88 5.89
C LYS A 154 12.51 6.38 4.46
N TRP A 155 11.56 6.14 3.57
CA TRP A 155 11.65 6.59 2.18
C TRP A 155 11.55 8.13 2.04
N VAL A 156 10.56 8.76 2.69
CA VAL A 156 10.39 10.22 2.68
C VAL A 156 11.63 10.93 3.24
N LEU A 157 12.22 10.39 4.31
CA LEU A 157 13.48 10.88 4.87
C LEU A 157 14.61 10.81 3.84
N GLY A 158 14.74 9.68 3.14
CA GLY A 158 15.72 9.49 2.08
C GLY A 158 15.60 10.53 0.97
N LEU A 159 14.38 10.86 0.54
CA LEU A 159 14.16 11.87 -0.51
C LEU A 159 14.65 13.25 -0.09
N TYR A 160 14.38 13.62 1.16
CA TYR A 160 14.87 14.89 1.70
C TYR A 160 16.40 14.89 1.77
N ILE A 161 17.04 13.84 2.31
CA ILE A 161 18.50 13.73 2.38
C ILE A 161 19.15 13.76 1.00
N PHE A 162 18.59 13.04 0.02
CA PHE A 162 19.10 13.05 -1.34
C PHE A 162 18.96 14.44 -1.97
N GLY A 163 17.80 15.09 -1.79
CA GLY A 163 17.59 16.47 -2.18
C GLY A 163 18.63 17.42 -1.56
N LEU A 164 19.05 17.21 -0.31
CA LEU A 164 20.11 18.00 0.32
C LEU A 164 21.47 17.85 -0.36
N LYS A 165 21.79 16.66 -0.89
CA LYS A 165 23.07 16.41 -1.59
C LYS A 165 23.11 17.04 -2.99
N GLY A 166 21.96 17.20 -3.64
CA GLY A 166 21.87 17.66 -5.03
C GLY A 166 21.80 19.17 -5.24
N LEU A 167 21.77 20.02 -4.19
CA LEU A 167 21.33 21.41 -4.34
C LEU A 167 22.39 22.47 -4.04
N ASN A 168 23.00 22.97 -5.13
CA ASN A 168 23.58 24.32 -5.22
C ASN A 168 22.55 25.36 -5.73
N GLN A 169 21.25 25.03 -5.91
CA GLN A 169 20.29 25.98 -6.50
C GLN A 169 18.80 25.94 -6.06
N TYR A 170 18.35 25.13 -5.09
CA TYR A 170 16.96 25.21 -4.58
C TYR A 170 16.86 25.39 -3.06
N ARG A 171 16.72 26.67 -2.67
CA ARG A 171 16.07 27.24 -1.47
C ARG A 171 16.22 26.51 -0.12
N THR A 172 17.17 27.04 0.65
CA THR A 172 17.38 27.01 2.12
C THR A 172 16.15 26.84 3.04
N ALA A 173 14.95 27.32 2.70
CA ALA A 173 13.82 27.32 3.64
C ALA A 173 13.18 25.94 3.91
N ALA A 174 13.09 25.06 2.89
CA ALA A 174 12.58 23.70 3.08
C ALA A 174 13.58 22.84 3.85
N ILE A 175 14.86 23.06 3.57
CA ILE A 175 16.02 22.45 4.24
C ILE A 175 16.08 22.86 5.71
N GLU A 176 15.91 24.14 6.02
CA GLU A 176 15.93 24.61 7.41
C GLU A 176 14.73 24.06 8.20
N LYS A 177 13.54 23.99 7.61
CA LYS A 177 12.37 23.36 8.26
C LYS A 177 12.59 21.86 8.48
N PHE A 178 13.20 21.18 7.52
CA PHE A 178 13.59 19.78 7.67
C PHE A 178 14.65 19.61 8.77
N ARG A 179 15.70 20.43 8.79
CA ARG A 179 16.76 20.41 9.81
C ARG A 179 16.17 20.57 11.21
N HIS A 180 15.28 21.54 11.40
CA HIS A 180 14.60 21.74 12.69
C HIS A 180 13.71 20.55 13.10
N ALA A 181 13.06 19.89 12.16
CA ALA A 181 12.24 18.70 12.43
C ALA A 181 13.11 17.47 12.74
N ALA A 182 14.16 17.24 11.96
CA ALA A 182 15.06 16.09 12.09
C ALA A 182 15.92 16.16 13.37
N ILE A 183 16.38 17.35 13.78
CA ILE A 183 17.13 17.53 15.03
C ILE A 183 16.31 17.12 16.27
N LYS A 184 14.98 17.22 16.20
CA LYS A 184 14.10 16.87 17.33
C LYS A 184 13.81 15.37 17.43
N ASP A 185 14.17 14.57 16.44
CA ASP A 185 13.95 13.12 16.45
C ASP A 185 15.28 12.37 16.39
N GLN A 186 15.84 12.13 17.57
CA GLN A 186 17.13 11.44 17.74
C GLN A 186 17.11 10.01 17.17
N SER A 187 15.92 9.42 16.95
CA SER A 187 15.78 8.08 16.37
C SER A 187 16.11 8.02 14.88
N LEU A 188 16.20 9.16 14.20
CA LEU A 188 16.48 9.24 12.75
C LEU A 188 17.97 9.24 12.43
N PHE A 189 18.84 9.40 13.42
CA PHE A 189 20.27 9.65 13.19
C PHE A 189 20.93 8.50 12.41
N THR A 190 20.71 7.25 12.82
CA THR A 190 21.29 6.07 12.15
C THR A 190 20.79 5.91 10.71
N ASP A 191 19.50 6.11 10.48
CA ASP A 191 18.90 6.08 9.15
C ASP A 191 19.47 7.20 8.26
N ILE A 192 19.70 8.40 8.82
CA ILE A 192 20.31 9.52 8.09
C ILE A 192 21.72 9.15 7.61
N PHE A 193 22.59 8.63 8.48
CA PHE A 193 23.96 8.26 8.09
C PHE A 193 23.98 7.15 7.04
N ASP A 194 23.15 6.12 7.23
CA ASP A 194 23.01 5.02 6.27
C ASP A 194 22.61 5.55 4.88
N MET A 195 21.60 6.41 4.81
CA MET A 195 21.14 7.01 3.55
C MET A 195 22.15 7.98 2.93
N ILE A 196 22.91 8.71 3.75
CA ILE A 196 23.99 9.57 3.26
C ILE A 196 25.08 8.72 2.59
N SER A 197 25.31 7.48 3.01
CA SER A 197 26.33 6.63 2.40
C SER A 197 25.88 5.89 1.13
N LYS A 198 24.58 5.63 0.95
CA LYS A 198 24.09 4.66 -0.05
C LYS A 198 23.80 5.19 -1.46
N GLY A 199 23.35 6.45 -1.63
CA GLY A 199 23.12 7.04 -2.95
C GLY A 199 21.69 7.54 -3.17
N ASP A 200 21.25 7.63 -4.43
CA ASP A 200 19.91 8.10 -4.81
C ASP A 200 18.81 7.12 -4.42
N VAL A 201 17.86 7.59 -3.63
CA VAL A 201 16.72 6.80 -3.13
C VAL A 201 15.55 6.72 -4.10
N GLN A 202 15.52 7.60 -5.11
CA GLN A 202 14.47 7.61 -6.13
C GLN A 202 14.60 6.40 -7.05
N TRP A 203 15.81 5.93 -7.28
CA TRP A 203 16.06 4.75 -8.10
C TRP A 203 15.77 3.45 -7.33
N ARG A 204 14.50 3.01 -7.37
CA ARG A 204 14.06 1.73 -6.80
C ARG A 204 14.74 0.56 -7.51
N GLY A 205 15.44 -0.28 -6.74
CA GLY A 205 16.25 -1.38 -7.26
C GLY A 205 17.68 -0.99 -7.66
N GLY A 206 18.04 0.29 -7.49
CA GLY A 206 19.41 0.80 -7.63
C GLY A 206 20.24 0.58 -6.35
N PRO A 207 20.81 1.65 -5.75
CA PRO A 207 21.57 1.52 -4.50
C PRO A 207 20.74 0.99 -3.33
N TYR A 208 19.42 1.14 -3.42
CA TYR A 208 18.44 0.52 -2.56
C TYR A 208 17.79 -0.65 -3.30
N GLY A 209 17.76 -1.83 -2.69
CA GLY A 209 17.10 -3.00 -3.25
C GLY A 209 15.61 -2.75 -3.50
N ARG A 210 15.01 -3.52 -4.42
CA ARG A 210 13.61 -3.31 -4.85
C ARG A 210 12.59 -3.29 -3.69
N CYS A 211 12.81 -4.12 -2.68
CA CYS A 211 11.92 -4.25 -1.52
C CYS A 211 12.40 -3.44 -0.30
N THR A 212 13.38 -2.54 -0.44
CA THR A 212 13.96 -1.84 0.73
C THR A 212 12.91 -1.08 1.55
N PHE A 213 11.90 -0.53 0.87
CA PHE A 213 10.79 0.21 1.49
C PHE A 213 9.51 -0.63 1.62
N HIS A 214 9.59 -1.94 1.42
CA HIS A 214 8.47 -2.83 1.70
C HIS A 214 8.43 -3.23 3.17
N GLY A 215 7.23 -3.48 3.67
CA GLY A 215 6.92 -4.02 4.98
C GLY A 215 6.98 -5.55 5.05
N HIS A 216 6.86 -6.26 3.91
CA HIS A 216 6.99 -7.72 3.91
C HIS A 216 8.36 -8.17 4.46
N SER A 217 8.37 -9.31 5.15
CA SER A 217 9.59 -9.89 5.67
C SER A 217 10.49 -10.40 4.55
N PRO A 218 11.81 -10.59 4.80
CA PRO A 218 12.71 -11.16 3.80
C PRO A 218 12.39 -12.61 3.38
N LYS A 219 11.56 -13.32 4.16
CA LYS A 219 11.15 -14.70 3.88
C LYS A 219 9.88 -14.77 3.04
N GLU A 220 9.09 -13.71 3.03
CA GLU A 220 7.87 -13.61 2.24
C GLU A 220 8.20 -13.23 0.80
N ARG A 221 7.43 -13.78 -0.15
CA ARG A 221 7.57 -13.44 -1.56
C ARG A 221 6.96 -12.07 -1.79
N CYS A 222 7.67 -11.21 -2.51
CA CYS A 222 7.15 -9.89 -2.88
C CYS A 222 6.02 -10.02 -3.89
N TYR A 223 4.96 -9.23 -3.73
CA TYR A 223 3.80 -9.18 -4.64
C TYR A 223 4.19 -8.89 -6.11
N LEU A 224 5.29 -8.14 -6.33
CA LEU A 224 5.85 -7.87 -7.66
C LEU A 224 6.30 -9.15 -8.39
N LEU A 225 6.55 -10.24 -7.66
CA LEU A 225 6.94 -11.54 -8.20
C LEU A 225 5.76 -12.51 -8.37
N GLU A 226 4.57 -12.15 -7.91
CA GLU A 226 3.36 -12.98 -7.98
C GLU A 226 2.48 -12.64 -9.19
N LYS A 227 2.52 -11.39 -9.67
CA LYS A 227 1.69 -10.88 -10.78
C LYS A 227 2.42 -10.75 -12.11
N ALA A 228 3.55 -11.43 -12.31
CA ALA A 228 4.02 -11.62 -13.68
C ALA A 228 2.95 -12.47 -14.39
N PRO A 229 2.28 -11.98 -15.44
CA PRO A 229 1.44 -12.86 -16.22
C PRO A 229 2.33 -14.01 -16.67
N ALA A 230 1.83 -15.24 -16.55
CA ALA A 230 2.34 -16.29 -17.40
C ALA A 230 2.11 -15.78 -18.83
N ILE A 231 3.15 -15.21 -19.44
CA ILE A 231 3.14 -14.95 -20.87
C ILE A 231 3.13 -16.35 -21.45
N SER A 232 1.91 -16.85 -21.70
CA SER A 232 1.66 -18.00 -22.54
C SER A 232 2.47 -17.76 -23.80
N SER A 233 3.41 -18.65 -24.07
CA SER A 233 4.33 -18.62 -25.20
C SER A 233 3.63 -18.81 -26.56
N TYR A 234 2.39 -18.37 -26.68
CA TYR A 234 1.48 -18.66 -27.79
C TYR A 234 1.44 -17.57 -28.87
N TYR A 235 2.20 -16.49 -28.72
CA TYR A 235 2.35 -15.46 -29.76
C TYR A 235 3.84 -15.17 -30.04
N ARG A 236 4.58 -16.22 -30.38
CA ARG A 236 5.60 -16.13 -31.42
C ARG A 236 5.08 -17.00 -32.56
N ASP A 237 5.06 -16.45 -33.76
CA ASP A 237 4.59 -17.05 -35.02
C ASP A 237 3.17 -16.63 -35.43
N VAL A 238 3.01 -15.34 -35.74
CA VAL A 238 2.28 -14.85 -36.94
C VAL A 238 3.05 -13.69 -37.53
#